data_AF-A0AAV7XUU2-F1
#
_entry.id   AF-A0AAV7XUU2-F1
#
_cell.length_a   1.000
_cell.length_b   1.000
_cell.length_c   1.000
_cell.angle_alpha   90.00
_cell.angle_beta   90.00
_cell.angle_gamma   90.00
#
_symmetry.space_group_name_H-M   'P 1'
#
loop_
_entity.id
_entity.type
_entity.pdbx_description
1 polymer ?
#
loop_
_entity_poly.entity_id
_entity_poly.type
_entity_poly.pdbx_seq_one_letter_code
_entity_poly.pdbx_strand_id
1 'polypeptide(L)'
;MLGSGPFCGPIRLPAVPGYEGRLNDVLYYPPQKRPEEGTAVIYFGGDVQDYRENMESHRDNKPYMKWCLEEMSERLSKRFPDCHIVIVRPVRSTTPKLATFMEFVSSDMDHNRMEFKTFSCYDNFVPCNNCGSPEHTPTHHSLQHLERLLQCTSARLRNMPVSQLKPHVQKDATKSSSEITSGGINVDSCSSDMRQNDGLATDSKQPADLKQFDKEQEKIWWREGLQLDRARLILIGFSKGCVVLNQIIYEFHYLKTLTPDDDTMSKLVSRIRDMYWLDGGHAGGKNTWITSRSLLETLTRLGINIHVHVTPYQVNDDRRPWIRKEEKAFCDLLRRLNAPIERTFHFENQLPTLLTHFEVHNVFRPECENDDSPSASATET
;
A
#
# COMPACT_ATOMS: atom_id res chain seq x y z
N MET A 1 -28.84 -15.00 -0.24
CA MET A 1 -28.24 -14.30 -1.38
C MET A 1 -28.14 -12.83 -1.01
N LEU A 2 -26.95 -12.37 -0.61
CA LEU A 2 -26.66 -10.95 -0.41
C LEU A 2 -25.80 -10.53 -1.59
N GLY A 3 -26.33 -9.62 -2.41
CA GLY A 3 -25.66 -9.13 -3.60
C GLY A 3 -24.39 -8.37 -3.23
N SER A 4 -23.24 -8.95 -3.58
CA SER A 4 -21.97 -8.23 -3.65
C SER A 4 -22.11 -7.10 -4.68
N GLY A 5 -22.15 -5.85 -4.22
CA GLY A 5 -22.05 -4.69 -5.10
C GLY A 5 -20.76 -4.75 -5.95
N PRO A 6 -20.72 -4.09 -7.11
CA PRO A 6 -19.64 -4.22 -8.09
C PRO A 6 -18.41 -3.44 -7.60
N PHE A 7 -17.62 -4.01 -6.69
CA PHE A 7 -16.41 -3.34 -6.23
C PHE A 7 -15.31 -3.44 -7.27
N CYS A 8 -14.86 -2.27 -7.71
CA CYS A 8 -13.69 -2.07 -8.54
C CYS A 8 -12.45 -2.39 -7.70
N GLY A 9 -11.61 -3.32 -8.16
CA GLY A 9 -10.29 -3.54 -7.55
C GLY A 9 -9.41 -2.28 -7.63
N PRO A 10 -8.24 -2.27 -6.95
CA PRO A 10 -7.34 -1.13 -7.00
C PRO A 10 -6.85 -0.85 -8.42
N ILE A 11 -6.58 0.42 -8.70
CA ILE A 11 -5.93 0.88 -9.92
C ILE A 11 -4.42 0.71 -9.75
N ARG A 12 -3.81 -0.18 -10.54
CA ARG A 12 -2.36 -0.35 -10.57
C ARG A 12 -1.73 0.69 -11.49
N LEU A 13 -0.73 1.40 -10.98
CA LEU A 13 0.04 2.41 -11.70
C LEU A 13 1.51 1.95 -11.71
N PRO A 14 1.97 1.29 -12.79
CA PRO A 14 3.34 0.81 -12.86
C PRO A 14 4.32 1.96 -13.07
N ALA A 15 5.52 1.88 -12.50
CA ALA A 15 6.61 2.82 -12.73
C ALA A 15 6.21 4.31 -12.56
N VAL A 16 5.54 4.66 -11.46
CA VAL A 16 5.27 6.05 -11.08
C VAL A 16 6.59 6.74 -10.76
N PRO A 17 6.89 7.91 -11.38
CA PRO A 17 8.11 8.63 -11.08
C PRO A 17 8.10 9.21 -9.67
N GLY A 18 9.19 8.97 -8.96
CA GLY A 18 9.54 9.65 -7.72
C GLY A 18 10.74 10.58 -7.94
N TYR A 19 11.46 10.86 -6.85
CA TYR A 19 12.64 11.73 -6.85
C TYR A 19 13.84 11.10 -7.58
N GLU A 20 14.64 11.92 -8.28
CA GLU A 20 15.89 11.54 -8.96
C GLU A 20 15.80 10.29 -9.87
N GLY A 21 14.73 10.18 -10.65
CA GLY A 21 14.57 9.09 -11.62
C GLY A 21 14.17 7.74 -11.01
N ARG A 22 14.01 7.66 -9.68
CA ARG A 22 13.47 6.48 -8.99
C ARG A 22 12.03 6.24 -9.42
N LEU A 23 11.65 4.98 -9.57
CA LEU A 23 10.32 4.56 -10.02
C LEU A 23 9.73 3.56 -9.02
N ASN A 24 8.46 3.74 -8.65
CA ASN A 24 7.71 2.75 -7.88
C ASN A 24 6.40 2.39 -8.56
N ASP A 25 6.04 1.12 -8.44
CA ASP A 25 4.67 0.68 -8.67
C ASP A 25 3.79 1.13 -7.51
N VAL A 26 2.62 1.68 -7.84
CA VAL A 26 1.64 2.17 -6.87
C VAL A 26 0.30 1.53 -7.14
N LEU A 27 -0.35 0.98 -6.11
CA LEU A 27 -1.76 0.60 -6.18
C LEU A 27 -2.58 1.68 -5.49
N TYR A 28 -3.57 2.21 -6.19
CA TYR A 28 -4.46 3.23 -5.68
C TYR A 28 -5.88 2.69 -5.53
N TYR A 29 -6.50 2.92 -4.37
CA TYR A 29 -7.91 2.62 -4.12
C TYR A 29 -8.63 3.91 -3.72
N PRO A 30 -9.74 4.28 -4.40
CA PRO A 30 -10.46 5.51 -4.10
C PRO A 30 -11.25 5.42 -2.79
N PRO A 31 -11.54 6.56 -2.13
CA PRO A 31 -12.42 6.59 -0.97
C PRO A 31 -13.81 6.05 -1.31
N GLN A 32 -14.38 5.29 -0.38
CA GLN A 32 -15.73 4.72 -0.49
C GLN A 32 -16.82 5.73 -0.08
N LYS A 33 -16.47 6.68 0.80
CA LYS A 33 -17.31 7.78 1.28
C LYS A 33 -16.70 9.10 0.87
N ARG A 34 -17.52 10.12 0.60
CA ARG A 34 -17.02 11.47 0.34
C ARG A 34 -16.35 12.02 1.60
N PRO A 35 -15.06 12.34 1.58
CA PRO A 35 -14.40 12.94 2.73
C PRO A 35 -14.82 14.40 2.90
N GLU A 36 -14.85 14.86 4.14
CA GLU A 36 -14.91 16.30 4.47
C GLU A 36 -13.53 16.96 4.21
N GLU A 37 -12.45 16.27 4.55
CA GLU A 37 -11.06 16.67 4.31
C GLU A 37 -10.30 15.58 3.54
N GLY A 38 -9.49 15.97 2.55
CA GLY A 38 -8.67 15.02 1.80
C GLY A 38 -7.61 14.36 2.69
N THR A 39 -7.77 13.06 2.95
CA THR A 39 -6.79 12.22 3.68
C THR A 39 -6.33 11.06 2.80
N ALA A 40 -5.04 10.71 2.88
CA ALA A 40 -4.44 9.59 2.19
C ALA A 40 -3.69 8.68 3.16
N VAL A 41 -3.99 7.38 3.08
CA VAL A 41 -3.28 6.31 3.78
C VAL A 41 -2.20 5.78 2.84
N ILE A 42 -0.95 5.93 3.23
CA ILE A 42 0.21 5.42 2.51
C ILE A 42 0.68 4.14 3.20
N TYR A 43 0.62 3.03 2.49
CA TYR A 43 0.94 1.71 3.03
C TYR A 43 2.19 1.11 2.38
N PHE A 44 3.11 0.65 3.22
CA PHE A 44 4.32 -0.09 2.87
C PHE A 44 4.21 -1.51 3.46
N GLY A 45 4.11 -2.51 2.58
CA GLY A 45 3.98 -3.93 2.96
C GLY A 45 5.28 -4.64 3.37
N GLY A 46 5.13 -5.91 3.73
CA GLY A 46 6.20 -6.81 4.19
C GLY A 46 6.79 -7.74 3.12
N ASP A 47 7.81 -8.53 3.48
CA ASP A 47 8.60 -9.39 2.58
C ASP A 47 7.78 -10.29 1.63
N VAL A 48 6.68 -10.86 2.11
CA VAL A 48 5.82 -11.79 1.37
C VAL A 48 4.81 -11.09 0.45
N GLN A 49 4.48 -9.83 0.73
CA GLN A 49 3.36 -9.15 0.07
C GLN A 49 3.79 -8.59 -1.29
N ASP A 50 3.17 -9.08 -2.34
CA ASP A 50 3.37 -8.60 -3.71
C ASP A 50 2.02 -8.62 -4.46
N TYR A 51 2.02 -8.31 -5.75
CA TYR A 51 0.92 -8.58 -6.64
C TYR A 51 0.50 -10.05 -6.57
N ARG A 52 -0.80 -10.28 -6.68
CA ARG A 52 -1.41 -11.61 -6.64
C ARG A 52 -0.68 -12.64 -7.52
N GLU A 53 -0.40 -12.32 -8.78
CA GLU A 53 0.24 -13.22 -9.73
C GLU A 53 1.69 -13.56 -9.37
N ASN A 54 2.42 -12.62 -8.74
CA ASN A 54 3.78 -12.84 -8.26
C ASN A 54 3.76 -13.78 -7.05
N MET A 55 2.79 -13.61 -6.15
CA MET A 55 2.63 -14.50 -5.01
C MET A 55 2.15 -15.89 -5.42
N GLU A 56 1.23 -15.99 -6.39
CA GLU A 56 0.68 -17.27 -6.87
C GLU A 56 1.74 -18.16 -7.51
N SER A 57 2.70 -17.55 -8.21
CA SER A 57 3.81 -18.25 -8.85
C SER A 57 4.95 -18.62 -7.87
N HIS A 58 4.96 -18.07 -6.66
CA HIS A 58 6.00 -18.31 -5.66
C HIS A 58 5.57 -19.37 -4.63
N ARG A 59 6.29 -20.49 -4.55
CA ARG A 59 5.98 -21.65 -3.69
C ARG A 59 5.66 -21.27 -2.24
N ASP A 60 6.49 -20.43 -1.63
CA ASP A 60 6.37 -20.10 -0.20
C ASP A 60 5.40 -18.92 0.08
N ASN A 61 5.08 -18.10 -0.94
CA ASN A 61 4.22 -16.93 -0.77
C ASN A 61 2.77 -17.25 -1.16
N LYS A 62 2.56 -18.23 -2.04
CA LYS A 62 1.23 -18.70 -2.48
C LYS A 62 0.25 -19.01 -1.33
N PRO A 63 0.66 -19.63 -0.20
CA PRO A 63 -0.25 -19.85 0.93
C PRO A 63 -0.79 -18.56 1.56
N TYR A 64 -0.14 -17.42 1.32
CA TYR A 64 -0.46 -16.11 1.90
C TYR A 64 -1.13 -15.15 0.91
N MET A 65 -1.64 -15.64 -0.25
CA MET A 65 -2.28 -14.79 -1.27
C MET A 65 -3.43 -13.90 -0.74
N LYS A 66 -4.08 -14.27 0.38
CA LYS A 66 -5.10 -13.43 1.04
C LYS A 66 -4.55 -12.09 1.58
N TRP A 67 -3.23 -11.93 1.56
CA TRP A 67 -2.47 -10.76 1.99
C TRP A 67 -1.70 -10.09 0.84
N CYS A 68 -2.02 -10.40 -0.41
CA CYS A 68 -1.44 -9.70 -1.56
C CYS A 68 -1.83 -8.23 -1.56
N LEU A 69 -1.10 -7.40 -2.31
CA LEU A 69 -1.28 -5.95 -2.26
C LEU A 69 -2.69 -5.52 -2.68
N GLU A 70 -3.36 -6.27 -3.57
CA GLU A 70 -4.75 -6.01 -3.93
C GLU A 70 -5.70 -6.20 -2.74
N GLU A 71 -5.62 -7.34 -2.06
CA GLU A 71 -6.43 -7.64 -0.88
C GLU A 71 -6.15 -6.64 0.24
N MET A 72 -4.90 -6.21 0.39
CA MET A 72 -4.52 -5.17 1.34
C MET A 72 -5.17 -3.82 1.03
N SER A 73 -5.24 -3.43 -0.25
CA SER A 73 -5.88 -2.17 -0.64
C SER A 73 -7.36 -2.15 -0.30
N GLU A 74 -8.06 -3.29 -0.49
CA GLU A 74 -9.46 -3.42 -0.16
C GLU A 74 -9.70 -3.46 1.35
N ARG A 75 -8.85 -4.15 2.11
CA ARG A 75 -8.93 -4.17 3.58
C ARG A 75 -8.73 -2.77 4.17
N LEU A 76 -7.73 -2.04 3.69
CA LEU A 76 -7.46 -0.67 4.13
C LEU A 76 -8.58 0.27 3.71
N SER A 77 -9.16 0.14 2.52
CA SER A 77 -10.28 0.99 2.09
C SER A 77 -11.55 0.76 2.90
N LYS A 78 -11.79 -0.47 3.39
CA LYS A 78 -12.87 -0.74 4.36
C LYS A 78 -12.59 -0.13 5.72
N ARG A 79 -11.31 -0.06 6.13
CA ARG A 79 -10.89 0.50 7.43
C ARG A 79 -10.88 2.02 7.45
N PHE A 80 -10.52 2.63 6.34
CA PHE A 80 -10.41 4.08 6.15
C PHE A 80 -11.34 4.48 4.99
N PRO A 81 -12.67 4.39 5.16
CA PRO A 81 -13.63 4.48 4.06
C PRO A 81 -13.71 5.87 3.42
N ASP A 82 -13.26 6.91 4.10
CA ASP A 82 -13.17 8.30 3.63
C ASP A 82 -11.78 8.66 3.06
N CYS A 83 -10.80 7.76 3.14
CA CYS A 83 -9.44 8.04 2.73
C CYS A 83 -9.12 7.50 1.33
N HIS A 84 -8.20 8.18 0.66
CA HIS A 84 -7.48 7.61 -0.48
C HIS A 84 -6.48 6.56 0.02
N ILE A 85 -6.47 5.36 -0.55
CA ILE A 85 -5.46 4.35 -0.20
C ILE A 85 -4.40 4.31 -1.27
N VAL A 86 -3.14 4.42 -0.86
CA VAL A 86 -1.95 4.38 -1.72
C VAL A 86 -1.01 3.31 -1.18
N ILE A 87 -0.91 2.19 -1.88
CA ILE A 87 0.06 1.15 -1.58
C ILE A 87 1.30 1.38 -2.43
N VAL A 88 2.45 1.50 -1.78
CA VAL A 88 3.74 1.60 -2.45
C VAL A 88 4.36 0.21 -2.48
N ARG A 89 4.48 -0.37 -3.68
CA ARG A 89 5.12 -1.68 -3.85
C ARG A 89 6.63 -1.56 -3.60
N PRO A 90 7.26 -2.51 -2.88
CA PRO A 90 8.71 -2.54 -2.72
C PRO A 90 9.42 -2.66 -4.07
N VAL A 91 10.59 -2.02 -4.18
CA VAL A 91 11.48 -2.05 -5.34
C VAL A 91 12.90 -2.28 -4.87
N ARG A 92 13.53 -3.31 -5.43
CA ARG A 92 14.96 -3.56 -5.29
C ARG A 92 15.70 -2.97 -6.48
N SER A 93 16.61 -2.05 -6.22
CA SER A 93 17.47 -1.42 -7.22
C SER A 93 18.66 -2.34 -7.50
N THR A 94 18.58 -3.12 -8.56
CA THR A 94 19.72 -3.88 -9.09
C THR A 94 20.47 -3.04 -10.12
N THR A 95 21.81 -3.07 -10.09
CA THR A 95 22.58 -2.45 -11.18
C THR A 95 22.26 -3.17 -12.50
N PRO A 96 22.22 -2.48 -13.65
CA PRO A 96 21.89 -3.11 -14.93
C PRO A 96 22.76 -4.33 -15.23
N LYS A 97 24.06 -4.28 -14.89
CA LYS A 97 24.98 -5.42 -15.05
C LYS A 97 24.58 -6.63 -14.20
N LEU A 98 24.14 -6.40 -12.96
CA LEU A 98 23.70 -7.46 -12.06
C LEU A 98 22.32 -7.99 -12.46
N ALA A 99 21.42 -7.12 -12.91
CA ALA A 99 20.10 -7.48 -13.44
C ALA A 99 20.24 -8.37 -14.69
N THR A 100 21.05 -7.94 -15.66
CA THR A 100 21.36 -8.72 -16.87
C THR A 100 22.04 -10.04 -16.49
N PHE A 101 23.04 -10.03 -15.60
CA PHE A 101 23.65 -11.27 -15.12
C PHE A 101 22.60 -12.22 -14.53
N MET A 102 21.69 -11.74 -13.68
CA MET A 102 20.59 -12.52 -13.08
C MET A 102 19.53 -13.03 -14.06
N GLU A 103 19.32 -12.33 -15.17
CA GLU A 103 18.48 -12.81 -16.27
C GLU A 103 19.15 -13.94 -17.06
N PHE A 104 20.49 -13.94 -17.15
CA PHE A 104 21.28 -14.95 -17.85
C PHE A 104 21.78 -16.11 -16.98
N VAL A 105 21.65 -16.02 -15.64
CA VAL A 105 21.94 -17.17 -14.77
C VAL A 105 20.89 -18.26 -15.03
N SER A 106 21.36 -19.44 -15.45
CA SER A 106 20.52 -20.61 -15.74
C SER A 106 19.73 -21.06 -14.50
N SER A 107 18.62 -21.77 -14.74
CA SER A 107 17.74 -22.37 -13.72
C SER A 107 18.46 -23.20 -12.66
N ASP A 108 19.69 -23.62 -12.93
CA ASP A 108 20.44 -24.56 -12.09
C ASP A 108 21.22 -23.87 -10.95
N MET A 109 21.34 -22.53 -10.94
CA MET A 109 21.90 -21.77 -9.80
C MET A 109 20.82 -21.08 -8.94
N ASP A 110 19.68 -21.75 -8.78
CA ASP A 110 18.44 -21.24 -8.18
C ASP A 110 18.61 -20.69 -6.74
N HIS A 111 19.64 -21.12 -6.01
CA HIS A 111 19.89 -20.70 -4.63
C HIS A 111 20.21 -19.21 -4.51
N ASN A 112 21.03 -18.66 -5.42
CA ASN A 112 21.33 -17.22 -5.44
C ASN A 112 20.16 -16.40 -5.99
N ARG A 113 19.26 -17.01 -6.79
CA ARG A 113 18.08 -16.34 -7.34
C ARG A 113 16.96 -16.22 -6.30
N MET A 114 16.85 -17.21 -5.40
CA MET A 114 15.91 -17.18 -4.28
C MET A 114 16.20 -15.99 -3.36
N GLU A 115 17.45 -15.77 -2.92
CA GLU A 115 17.80 -14.66 -2.02
C GLU A 115 17.40 -13.26 -2.55
N PHE A 116 17.35 -13.07 -3.88
CA PHE A 116 16.95 -11.80 -4.48
C PHE A 116 15.43 -11.57 -4.56
N LYS A 117 14.63 -12.65 -4.52
CA LYS A 117 13.16 -12.60 -4.61
C LYS A 117 12.46 -12.88 -3.28
N THR A 118 13.18 -13.35 -2.26
CA THR A 118 12.57 -13.70 -0.96
C THR A 118 12.35 -12.50 -0.04
N PHE A 119 13.08 -11.39 -0.24
CA PHE A 119 13.01 -10.21 0.64
C PHE A 119 12.49 -8.99 -0.11
N SER A 120 11.55 -8.28 0.50
CA SER A 120 11.14 -6.97 0.03
C SER A 120 12.23 -5.95 0.32
N CYS A 121 12.63 -5.20 -0.70
CA CYS A 121 13.55 -4.08 -0.56
C CYS A 121 12.81 -2.80 -0.90
N TYR A 122 13.06 -1.75 -0.13
CA TYR A 122 12.52 -0.41 -0.39
C TYR A 122 13.65 0.51 -0.82
N ASP A 123 14.49 0.12 -1.78
CA ASP A 123 15.76 0.82 -2.09
C ASP A 123 15.56 2.28 -2.49
N ASN A 124 14.39 2.61 -3.04
CA ASN A 124 14.02 3.98 -3.37
C ASN A 124 13.72 4.85 -2.14
N PHE A 125 13.47 4.23 -0.99
CA PHE A 125 13.24 4.88 0.30
C PHE A 125 14.36 4.61 1.29
N VAL A 126 14.96 3.43 1.36
CA VAL A 126 15.98 3.10 2.35
C VAL A 126 17.06 2.29 1.66
N PRO A 127 18.35 2.70 1.74
CA PRO A 127 19.43 1.83 1.30
C PRO A 127 19.34 0.49 2.01
N CYS A 128 19.69 -0.60 1.32
CA CYS A 128 19.80 -1.89 1.96
C CYS A 128 20.98 -2.69 1.39
N ASN A 129 21.47 -3.63 2.18
CA ASN A 129 22.51 -4.55 1.74
C ASN A 129 21.93 -5.70 0.89
N ASN A 130 22.80 -6.61 0.42
CA ASN A 130 22.39 -7.72 -0.44
C ASN A 130 21.41 -8.71 0.22
N CYS A 131 21.27 -8.70 1.54
CA CYS A 131 20.30 -9.51 2.27
C CYS A 131 19.03 -8.72 2.62
N GLY A 132 18.84 -7.55 1.99
CA GLY A 132 17.72 -6.65 2.22
C GLY A 132 17.77 -5.89 3.54
N SER A 133 18.81 -6.01 4.37
CA SER A 133 18.84 -5.32 5.67
C SER A 133 19.04 -3.81 5.48
N PRO A 134 18.25 -2.96 6.15
CA PRO A 134 18.28 -1.52 5.92
C PRO A 134 19.56 -0.87 6.47
N GLU A 135 20.05 0.13 5.75
CA GLU A 135 21.13 1.02 6.16
C GLU A 135 20.60 2.46 6.16
N HIS A 136 20.04 2.86 7.30
CA HIS A 136 19.41 4.17 7.45
C HIS A 136 20.43 5.31 7.36
N THR A 137 20.06 6.38 6.67
CA THR A 137 20.92 7.55 6.44
C THR A 137 20.12 8.85 6.50
N PRO A 138 20.69 9.98 6.96
CA PRO A 138 19.97 11.25 7.01
C PRO A 138 19.57 11.84 5.65
N THR A 139 20.16 11.39 4.54
CA THR A 139 20.08 12.05 3.22
C THR A 139 19.74 11.08 2.08
N HIS A 140 18.77 10.18 2.27
CA HIS A 140 18.31 9.31 1.17
C HIS A 140 17.21 9.94 0.30
N HIS A 141 16.66 11.08 0.72
CA HIS A 141 15.59 11.80 0.03
C HIS A 141 14.28 11.00 -0.08
N SER A 142 13.96 10.21 0.94
CA SER A 142 12.72 9.44 1.06
C SER A 142 11.50 10.33 1.07
N LEU A 143 11.58 11.47 1.76
CA LEU A 143 10.49 12.45 1.83
C LEU A 143 10.23 13.09 0.47
N GLN A 144 11.28 13.54 -0.23
CA GLN A 144 11.17 14.06 -1.59
C GLN A 144 10.63 13.00 -2.55
N HIS A 145 11.08 11.75 -2.38
CA HIS A 145 10.61 10.63 -3.18
C HIS A 145 9.11 10.36 -2.97
N LEU A 146 8.65 10.34 -1.71
CA LEU A 146 7.23 10.21 -1.38
C LEU A 146 6.39 11.36 -1.95
N GLU A 147 6.81 12.61 -1.71
CA GLU A 147 6.13 13.81 -2.24
C GLU A 147 5.96 13.70 -3.76
N ARG A 148 7.04 13.36 -4.47
CA ARG A 148 7.00 13.24 -5.93
C ARG A 148 6.12 12.09 -6.40
N LEU A 149 6.15 10.94 -5.71
CA LEU A 149 5.26 9.82 -6.02
C LEU A 149 3.79 10.21 -5.88
N LEU A 150 3.39 10.94 -4.84
CA LEU A 150 2.00 11.36 -4.63
C LEU A 150 1.54 12.36 -5.72
N GLN A 151 2.41 13.30 -6.10
CA GLN A 151 2.14 14.24 -7.20
C GLN A 151 1.93 13.50 -8.53
N CYS A 152 2.85 12.59 -8.87
CA CYS A 152 2.80 11.82 -10.12
C CYS A 152 1.63 10.83 -10.14
N THR A 153 1.30 10.20 -9.00
CA THR A 153 0.11 9.36 -8.84
C THR A 153 -1.15 10.15 -9.13
N SER A 154 -1.30 11.32 -8.50
CA SER A 154 -2.45 12.22 -8.71
C SER A 154 -2.57 12.67 -10.16
N ALA A 155 -1.45 13.05 -10.79
CA ALA A 155 -1.44 13.46 -12.20
C ALA A 155 -1.85 12.31 -13.13
N ARG A 156 -1.34 11.10 -12.92
CA ARG A 156 -1.70 9.93 -13.73
C ARG A 156 -3.17 9.57 -13.61
N LEU A 157 -3.71 9.54 -12.39
CA LEU A 157 -5.14 9.25 -12.15
C LEU A 157 -6.04 10.32 -12.77
N ARG A 158 -5.67 11.60 -12.66
CA ARG A 158 -6.41 12.71 -13.29
C ARG A 158 -6.37 12.70 -14.81
N ASN A 159 -5.35 12.09 -15.42
CA ASN A 159 -5.21 12.03 -16.89
C ASN A 159 -5.62 10.68 -17.48
N MET A 160 -5.85 9.66 -16.66
CA MET A 160 -6.23 8.31 -17.11
C MET A 160 -7.63 8.31 -17.78
N PRO A 161 -7.82 7.67 -18.94
CA PRO A 161 -9.15 7.54 -19.53
C PRO A 161 -10.13 6.86 -18.57
N VAL A 162 -11.39 7.34 -18.51
CA VAL A 162 -12.42 6.78 -17.63
C VAL A 162 -12.63 5.27 -17.87
N SER A 163 -12.45 4.79 -19.10
CA SER A 163 -12.51 3.37 -19.44
C SER A 163 -11.45 2.51 -18.73
N GLN A 164 -10.28 3.08 -18.40
CA GLN A 164 -9.19 2.39 -17.70
C GLN A 164 -9.28 2.52 -16.17
N LEU A 165 -10.12 3.45 -15.68
CA LEU A 165 -10.48 3.55 -14.26
C LEU A 165 -11.56 2.55 -13.85
N LYS A 166 -12.20 1.91 -14.83
CA LYS A 166 -13.12 0.79 -14.60
C LYS A 166 -12.29 -0.46 -14.30
N PRO A 167 -12.75 -1.34 -13.40
CA PRO A 167 -11.99 -2.53 -13.06
C PRO A 167 -11.83 -3.41 -14.29
N HIS A 168 -10.61 -3.86 -14.55
CA HIS A 168 -10.42 -5.06 -15.35
C HIS A 168 -11.05 -6.23 -14.58
N VAL A 169 -12.27 -6.62 -14.95
CA VAL A 169 -12.70 -8.00 -14.75
C VAL A 169 -11.68 -8.82 -15.53
N GLN A 170 -10.75 -9.47 -14.83
CA GLN A 170 -9.93 -10.51 -15.43
C GLN A 170 -10.92 -11.54 -15.98
N LYS A 171 -11.10 -11.54 -17.30
CA LYS A 171 -11.74 -12.67 -17.97
C LYS A 171 -10.77 -13.82 -17.78
N ASP A 172 -11.13 -14.77 -16.93
CA ASP A 172 -10.49 -16.08 -16.90
C ASP A 172 -10.38 -16.59 -18.33
N ALA A 173 -9.16 -16.62 -18.86
CA ALA A 173 -8.86 -17.18 -20.16
C ALA A 173 -8.84 -18.71 -20.02
N THR A 174 -10.01 -19.30 -19.84
CA THR A 174 -10.25 -20.71 -20.13
C THR A 174 -11.10 -20.82 -21.38
N LYS A 175 -10.44 -21.03 -22.52
CA LYS A 175 -10.86 -22.04 -23.51
C LYS A 175 -9.74 -22.32 -24.50
N SER A 176 -9.14 -23.49 -24.24
CA SER A 176 -8.46 -24.38 -25.17
C SER A 176 -9.27 -24.61 -26.45
N SER A 177 -8.54 -25.01 -27.50
CA SER A 177 -8.92 -25.62 -28.78
C SER A 177 -9.28 -24.70 -29.97
N SER A 178 -8.27 -24.35 -30.77
CA SER A 178 -8.27 -24.54 -32.23
C SER A 178 -7.34 -25.73 -32.50
N GLU A 179 -7.57 -26.67 -33.40
CA GLU A 179 -7.96 -26.59 -34.81
C GLU A 179 -8.80 -27.85 -35.16
N ILE A 180 -9.64 -27.87 -36.21
CA ILE A 180 -9.22 -28.30 -37.56
C ILE A 180 -10.40 -28.12 -38.57
N THR A 181 -10.03 -27.52 -39.71
CA THR A 181 -10.51 -27.66 -41.11
C THR A 181 -11.90 -27.23 -41.60
N SER A 182 -11.82 -26.32 -42.57
CA SER A 182 -12.30 -26.39 -43.96
C SER A 182 -13.79 -26.24 -44.31
N GLY A 183 -14.03 -25.25 -45.18
CA GLY A 183 -14.79 -25.46 -46.41
C GLY A 183 -16.17 -24.81 -46.45
N GLY A 184 -16.41 -23.98 -47.45
CA GLY A 184 -17.77 -23.66 -47.89
C GLY A 184 -17.98 -22.22 -48.36
N ILE A 185 -17.93 -22.04 -49.67
CA ILE A 185 -18.26 -20.83 -50.44
C ILE A 185 -19.78 -20.73 -50.64
N ASN A 186 -20.34 -19.51 -50.60
CA ASN A 186 -21.50 -18.98 -51.39
C ASN A 186 -21.79 -17.56 -50.85
N VAL A 187 -21.55 -16.43 -51.53
CA VAL A 187 -22.00 -15.88 -52.83
C VAL A 187 -23.48 -15.45 -52.83
N ASP A 188 -23.68 -14.21 -53.31
CA ASP A 188 -24.90 -13.46 -53.64
C ASP A 188 -25.75 -12.84 -52.52
N SER A 189 -26.49 -11.74 -52.69
CA SER A 189 -26.45 -10.55 -53.55
C SER A 189 -27.67 -9.70 -53.13
N CYS A 190 -27.51 -8.38 -53.20
CA CYS A 190 -28.49 -7.29 -53.36
C CYS A 190 -30.00 -7.46 -53.04
N SER A 191 -30.49 -6.46 -52.29
CA SER A 191 -31.55 -5.51 -52.67
C SER A 191 -32.82 -5.47 -51.80
N SER A 192 -33.10 -4.24 -51.34
CA SER A 192 -34.40 -3.56 -51.19
C SER A 192 -35.62 -4.33 -50.67
N ASP A 193 -36.22 -3.84 -49.58
CA ASP A 193 -37.54 -3.21 -49.71
C ASP A 193 -37.96 -2.40 -48.47
N MET A 194 -38.56 -1.25 -48.75
CA MET A 194 -39.22 -0.37 -47.81
C MET A 194 -40.58 -0.94 -47.38
N ARG A 195 -40.92 -0.81 -46.09
CA ARG A 195 -42.30 -0.54 -45.67
C ARG A 195 -42.33 0.42 -44.49
N GLN A 196 -43.04 1.52 -44.70
CA GLN A 196 -43.49 2.49 -43.71
C GLN A 196 -44.46 1.82 -42.73
N ASN A 197 -44.41 2.25 -41.46
CA ASN A 197 -45.62 2.31 -40.66
C ASN A 197 -45.52 3.49 -39.68
N ASP A 198 -46.45 4.42 -39.84
CA ASP A 198 -46.67 5.56 -38.96
C ASP A 198 -47.25 5.11 -37.62
N GLY A 199 -46.82 5.80 -36.55
CA GLY A 199 -47.36 5.62 -35.21
C GLY A 199 -46.78 6.66 -34.26
N LEU A 200 -47.36 7.85 -34.25
CA LEU A 200 -47.14 8.84 -33.20
C LEU A 200 -47.56 8.26 -31.85
N ALA A 201 -46.58 8.00 -30.98
CA ALA A 201 -46.77 7.96 -29.54
C ALA A 201 -45.70 8.86 -28.93
N THR A 202 -46.14 10.00 -28.39
CA THR A 202 -45.32 10.91 -27.60
C THR A 202 -45.01 10.24 -26.26
N ASP A 203 -43.94 9.45 -26.24
CA ASP A 203 -43.35 8.94 -25.01
C ASP A 203 -42.04 9.69 -24.80
N SER A 204 -42.03 10.60 -23.82
CA SER A 204 -40.84 11.35 -23.43
C SER A 204 -39.87 10.42 -22.69
N LYS A 205 -39.29 9.47 -23.42
CA LYS A 205 -38.13 8.71 -22.99
C LYS A 205 -36.94 9.67 -22.94
N GLN A 206 -36.64 10.16 -21.74
CA GLN A 206 -35.30 10.68 -21.46
C GLN A 206 -34.28 9.62 -21.93
N PRO A 207 -33.28 9.97 -22.75
CA PRO A 207 -32.36 8.99 -23.31
C PRO A 207 -31.68 8.21 -22.18
N ALA A 208 -31.76 6.88 -22.23
CA ALA A 208 -31.09 6.00 -21.27
C ALA A 208 -29.58 6.31 -21.18
N ASP A 209 -28.99 6.80 -22.27
CA ASP A 209 -27.59 7.19 -22.38
C ASP A 209 -27.21 8.37 -21.46
N LEU A 210 -28.10 9.36 -21.27
CA LEU A 210 -27.83 10.49 -20.35
C LEU A 210 -27.87 10.04 -18.89
N LYS A 211 -28.82 9.16 -18.52
CA LYS A 211 -28.91 8.59 -17.16
C LYS A 211 -27.76 7.64 -16.84
N GLN A 212 -27.24 6.94 -17.85
CA GLN A 212 -26.05 6.09 -17.72
C GLN A 212 -24.80 6.95 -17.51
N PHE A 213 -24.66 8.03 -18.26
CA PHE A 213 -23.54 8.97 -18.15
C PHE A 213 -23.48 9.64 -16.76
N ASP A 214 -24.61 10.13 -16.25
CA ASP A 214 -24.67 10.75 -14.91
C ASP A 214 -24.30 9.75 -13.79
N LYS A 215 -24.76 8.50 -13.88
CA LYS A 215 -24.40 7.42 -12.94
C LYS A 215 -22.93 7.00 -13.04
N GLU A 216 -22.31 7.11 -14.21
CA GLU A 216 -20.88 6.82 -14.38
C GLU A 216 -20.02 7.95 -13.85
N GLN A 217 -20.44 9.20 -14.03
CA GLN A 217 -19.77 10.37 -13.48
C GLN A 217 -19.84 10.37 -11.94
N GLU A 218 -20.99 9.95 -11.39
CA GLU A 218 -21.18 9.75 -9.95
C GLU A 218 -20.30 8.63 -9.37
N LYS A 219 -19.71 7.73 -10.17
CA LYS A 219 -18.78 6.68 -9.66
C LYS A 219 -17.32 7.13 -9.56
N ILE A 220 -16.97 8.28 -10.13
CA ILE A 220 -15.59 8.77 -10.22
C ILE A 220 -15.46 10.20 -9.64
N TRP A 221 -16.37 10.56 -8.75
CA TRP A 221 -16.37 11.86 -8.05
C TRP A 221 -15.02 12.12 -7.35
N TRP A 222 -14.35 11.07 -6.87
CA TRP A 222 -13.08 11.14 -6.16
C TRP A 222 -11.91 11.66 -7.01
N ARG A 223 -12.05 11.69 -8.34
CA ARG A 223 -11.00 12.13 -9.26
C ARG A 223 -10.95 13.64 -9.40
N GLU A 224 -12.10 14.32 -9.23
CA GLU A 224 -12.17 15.77 -9.36
C GLU A 224 -11.32 16.42 -8.27
N GLY A 225 -10.36 17.26 -8.67
CA GLY A 225 -9.45 17.94 -7.75
C GLY A 225 -8.43 17.04 -7.02
N LEU A 226 -8.31 15.76 -7.38
CA LEU A 226 -7.41 14.80 -6.72
C LEU A 226 -5.96 15.31 -6.64
N GLN A 227 -5.49 15.52 -5.41
CA GLN A 227 -4.16 16.04 -5.06
C GLN A 227 -3.66 15.33 -3.78
N LEU A 228 -3.13 14.12 -3.93
CA LEU A 228 -2.60 13.32 -2.81
C LEU A 228 -1.42 14.02 -2.11
N ASP A 229 -0.67 14.84 -2.85
CA ASP A 229 0.41 15.69 -2.35
C ASP A 229 -0.08 16.87 -1.48
N ARG A 230 -1.39 17.10 -1.40
CA ARG A 230 -2.00 18.09 -0.51
C ARG A 230 -2.85 17.46 0.59
N ALA A 231 -3.09 16.15 0.54
CA ALA A 231 -3.89 15.44 1.52
C ALA A 231 -3.17 15.34 2.88
N ARG A 232 -3.93 15.23 3.98
CA ARG A 232 -3.40 14.75 5.26
C ARG A 232 -2.90 13.31 5.07
N LEU A 233 -1.80 12.95 5.73
CA LEU A 233 -1.15 11.66 5.51
C LEU A 233 -1.18 10.79 6.77
N ILE A 234 -1.54 9.53 6.56
CA ILE A 234 -1.37 8.44 7.51
C ILE A 234 -0.34 7.50 6.89
N LEU A 235 0.78 7.25 7.57
CA LEU A 235 1.80 6.32 7.09
C LEU A 235 1.71 5.00 7.84
N ILE A 236 1.63 3.89 7.11
CA ILE A 236 1.55 2.55 7.69
C ILE A 236 2.68 1.70 7.12
N GLY A 237 3.55 1.23 8.00
CA GLY A 237 4.58 0.25 7.66
C GLY A 237 4.22 -1.09 8.30
N PHE A 238 4.12 -2.14 7.51
CA PHE A 238 3.96 -3.50 8.03
C PHE A 238 5.22 -4.32 7.83
N SER A 239 5.67 -5.04 8.87
CA SER A 239 6.83 -5.93 8.81
C SER A 239 8.05 -5.20 8.24
N LYS A 240 8.50 -5.58 7.04
CA LYS A 240 9.57 -4.90 6.30
C LYS A 240 9.28 -3.42 6.02
N GLY A 241 8.05 -3.04 5.72
CA GLY A 241 7.66 -1.65 5.45
C GLY A 241 7.95 -0.69 6.61
N CYS A 242 8.07 -1.19 7.86
CA CYS A 242 8.48 -0.38 9.01
C CYS A 242 9.87 0.26 8.82
N VAL A 243 10.76 -0.32 8.00
CA VAL A 243 12.08 0.26 7.76
C VAL A 243 12.00 1.61 7.03
N VAL A 244 10.95 1.82 6.23
CA VAL A 244 10.67 3.10 5.55
C VAL A 244 10.27 4.16 6.57
N LEU A 245 9.43 3.80 7.55
CA LEU A 245 9.06 4.72 8.63
C LEU A 245 10.28 5.11 9.48
N ASN A 246 11.14 4.13 9.79
CA ASN A 246 12.40 4.38 10.50
C ASN A 246 13.27 5.37 9.72
N GLN A 247 13.42 5.18 8.40
CA GLN A 247 14.17 6.10 7.54
C GLN A 247 13.60 7.51 7.51
N ILE A 248 12.27 7.65 7.43
CA ILE A 248 11.60 8.94 7.48
C ILE A 248 11.95 9.69 8.78
N ILE A 249 12.09 8.99 9.92
CA ILE A 249 12.52 9.62 11.17
C ILE A 249 13.97 10.17 11.09
N TYR A 250 14.89 9.47 10.42
CA TYR A 250 16.25 9.99 10.20
C TYR A 250 16.21 11.30 9.40
N GLU A 251 15.37 11.37 8.36
CA GLU A 251 15.22 12.57 7.54
C GLU A 251 14.49 13.70 8.28
N PHE A 252 13.50 13.38 9.12
CA PHE A 252 12.90 14.37 10.02
C PHE A 252 13.95 15.01 10.92
N HIS A 253 14.82 14.19 11.52
CA HIS A 253 15.89 14.72 12.35
C HIS A 253 16.83 15.60 11.53
N TYR A 254 17.30 15.14 10.38
CA TYR A 254 18.14 15.93 9.47
C TYR A 254 17.53 17.30 9.17
N LEU A 255 16.28 17.33 8.69
CA LEU A 255 15.60 18.56 8.31
C LEU A 255 15.39 19.52 9.50
N LYS A 256 15.11 18.99 10.70
CA LYS A 256 14.79 19.82 11.87
C LYS A 256 16.00 20.22 12.70
N THR A 257 17.17 19.59 12.52
CA THR A 257 18.36 19.86 13.34
C THR A 257 19.58 20.27 12.52
N LEU A 258 19.81 19.67 11.35
CA LEU A 258 21.00 19.91 10.53
C LEU A 258 20.75 20.91 9.40
N THR A 259 19.52 20.99 8.89
CA THR A 259 19.13 21.97 7.85
C THR A 259 17.83 22.71 8.20
N PRO A 260 17.76 23.40 9.37
CA PRO A 260 16.52 24.03 9.84
C PRO A 260 15.99 25.14 8.92
N ASP A 261 16.86 25.74 8.11
CA ASP A 261 16.51 26.77 7.13
C ASP A 261 15.98 26.18 5.81
N ASP A 262 16.09 24.86 5.60
CA ASP A 262 15.50 24.17 4.45
C ASP A 262 14.02 23.85 4.73
N ASP A 263 13.13 24.68 4.18
CA ASP A 263 11.69 24.52 4.33
C ASP A 263 11.04 23.64 3.25
N THR A 264 11.82 23.11 2.31
CA THR A 264 11.30 22.46 1.09
C THR A 264 10.33 21.33 1.41
N MET A 265 10.65 20.51 2.42
CA MET A 265 9.82 19.38 2.85
C MET A 265 8.89 19.71 4.04
N SER A 266 8.90 20.93 4.57
CA SER A 266 8.09 21.28 5.77
C SER A 266 6.59 21.11 5.53
N LYS A 267 6.11 21.36 4.31
CA LYS A 267 4.71 21.13 3.93
C LYS A 267 4.33 19.65 3.91
N LEU A 268 5.22 18.75 3.46
CA LEU A 268 4.96 17.31 3.54
C LEU A 268 4.95 16.86 5.01
N VAL A 269 5.98 17.23 5.77
CA VAL A 269 6.14 16.81 7.18
C VAL A 269 4.92 17.21 8.02
N SER A 270 4.42 18.44 7.86
CA SER A 270 3.26 18.95 8.60
C SER A 270 1.92 18.27 8.25
N ARG A 271 1.85 17.56 7.12
CA ARG A 271 0.66 16.79 6.72
C ARG A 271 0.63 15.39 7.30
N ILE A 272 1.75 14.84 7.73
CA ILE A 272 1.82 13.52 8.37
C ILE A 272 1.22 13.64 9.77
N ARG A 273 0.10 12.96 10.01
CA ARG A 273 -0.64 13.01 11.28
C ARG A 273 -0.41 11.76 12.12
N ASP A 274 -0.37 10.61 11.46
CA ASP A 274 -0.28 9.32 12.11
C ASP A 274 0.76 8.44 11.44
N MET A 275 1.51 7.70 12.25
CA MET A 275 2.47 6.69 11.81
C MET A 275 2.23 5.37 12.55
N TYR A 276 1.98 4.31 11.78
CA TYR A 276 1.67 2.97 12.30
C TYR A 276 2.82 2.00 11.98
N TRP A 277 3.45 1.48 13.03
CA TRP A 277 4.36 0.34 12.94
C TRP A 277 3.57 -0.94 13.21
N LEU A 278 3.22 -1.66 12.15
CA LEU A 278 2.51 -2.94 12.23
C LEU A 278 3.51 -4.09 12.20
N ASP A 279 3.80 -4.62 13.37
CA ASP A 279 4.60 -5.81 13.62
C ASP A 279 5.96 -5.78 12.90
N GLY A 280 6.71 -4.71 13.15
CA GLY A 280 7.98 -4.42 12.49
C GLY A 280 9.06 -5.50 12.72
N GLY A 281 9.71 -5.89 11.63
CA GLY A 281 10.73 -6.95 11.66
C GLY A 281 11.52 -7.04 10.35
N HIS A 282 12.76 -7.50 10.43
CA HIS A 282 13.58 -7.85 9.27
C HIS A 282 14.71 -8.83 9.65
N ALA A 283 15.39 -9.38 8.65
CA ALA A 283 16.50 -10.32 8.83
C ALA A 283 17.81 -9.70 9.39
N GLY A 284 17.99 -8.39 9.29
CA GLY A 284 19.13 -7.69 9.89
C GLY A 284 19.16 -7.74 11.42
N GLY A 285 20.36 -7.72 12.00
CA GLY A 285 20.60 -7.96 13.44
C GLY A 285 20.44 -6.76 14.40
N LYS A 286 19.99 -5.60 13.90
CA LYS A 286 19.82 -4.36 14.67
C LYS A 286 18.96 -3.35 13.91
N ASN A 287 18.55 -2.27 14.57
CA ASN A 287 17.82 -1.14 13.99
C ASN A 287 16.46 -1.54 13.38
N THR A 288 15.84 -2.59 13.92
CA THR A 288 14.45 -2.91 13.62
C THR A 288 13.53 -1.84 14.18
N TRP A 289 13.85 -1.31 15.36
CA TRP A 289 13.21 -0.13 15.95
C TRP A 289 14.25 0.94 16.29
N ILE A 290 13.85 2.21 16.18
CA ILE A 290 14.75 3.33 16.48
C ILE A 290 14.99 3.40 17.99
N THR A 291 16.25 3.37 18.41
CA THR A 291 16.62 3.51 19.85
C THR A 291 17.40 4.79 20.14
N SER A 292 17.69 5.59 19.11
CA SER A 292 18.40 6.86 19.25
C SER A 292 17.50 7.92 19.88
N ARG A 293 17.94 8.47 21.02
CA ARG A 293 17.22 9.52 21.74
C ARG A 293 16.99 10.79 20.91
N SER A 294 18.00 11.25 20.19
CA SER A 294 17.91 12.50 19.40
C SER A 294 16.88 12.40 18.27
N LEU A 295 16.76 11.22 17.65
CA LEU A 295 15.77 10.94 16.61
C LEU A 295 14.34 10.97 17.20
N LEU A 296 14.13 10.28 18.32
CA LEU A 296 12.81 10.20 18.97
C LEU A 296 12.40 11.53 19.61
N GLU A 297 13.34 12.34 20.10
CA GLU A 297 13.08 13.72 20.52
C GLU A 297 12.58 14.58 19.36
N THR A 298 13.16 14.46 18.16
CA THR A 298 12.63 15.15 16.98
C THR A 298 11.23 14.66 16.63
N LEU A 299 11.01 13.34 16.57
CA LEU A 299 9.69 12.77 16.27
C LEU A 299 8.62 13.28 17.26
N THR A 300 8.96 13.32 18.55
CA THR A 300 8.06 13.81 19.61
C THR A 300 7.67 15.28 19.39
N ARG A 301 8.63 16.14 19.04
CA ARG A 301 8.35 17.57 18.77
C ARG A 301 7.46 17.81 17.55
N LEU A 302 7.41 16.87 16.61
CA LEU A 302 6.53 16.97 15.44
C LEU A 302 5.05 16.73 15.78
N GLY A 303 4.73 16.16 16.95
CA GLY A 303 3.35 15.94 17.39
C GLY A 303 2.58 14.95 16.50
N ILE A 304 3.29 14.01 15.87
CA ILE A 304 2.71 12.92 15.07
C ILE A 304 2.22 11.83 16.03
N ASN A 305 1.00 11.34 15.84
CA ASN A 305 0.46 10.19 16.58
C ASN A 305 1.19 8.91 16.19
N ILE A 306 1.65 8.15 17.19
CA ILE A 306 2.50 6.99 17.02
C ILE A 306 1.73 5.74 17.45
N HIS A 307 1.55 4.82 16.52
CA HIS A 307 0.79 3.59 16.74
C HIS A 307 1.69 2.38 16.59
N VAL A 308 1.90 1.64 17.67
CA VAL A 308 2.75 0.44 17.70
C VAL A 308 1.89 -0.79 17.89
N HIS A 309 1.85 -1.65 16.88
CA HIS A 309 1.20 -2.95 16.97
C HIS A 309 2.25 -4.03 16.85
N VAL A 310 2.25 -4.99 17.76
CA VAL A 310 3.20 -6.12 17.74
C VAL A 310 2.49 -7.44 17.97
N THR A 311 3.08 -8.52 17.47
CA THR A 311 2.62 -9.90 17.69
C THR A 311 3.77 -10.75 18.24
N PRO A 312 3.50 -11.92 18.86
CA PRO A 312 4.54 -12.81 19.35
C PRO A 312 5.53 -13.23 18.26
N TYR A 313 5.11 -13.24 16.99
CA TYR A 313 5.97 -13.60 15.87
C TYR A 313 7.23 -12.74 15.76
N GLN A 314 7.16 -11.46 16.11
CA GLN A 314 8.33 -10.57 16.10
C GLN A 314 8.96 -10.43 17.47
N VAL A 315 8.17 -10.09 18.50
CA VAL A 315 8.73 -9.73 19.81
C VAL A 315 8.98 -10.93 20.73
N ASN A 316 8.47 -12.12 20.43
CA ASN A 316 8.80 -13.35 21.17
C ASN A 316 9.67 -14.32 20.33
N ASP A 317 10.33 -13.83 19.27
CA ASP A 317 11.26 -14.63 18.49
C ASP A 317 12.62 -14.73 19.20
N ASP A 318 12.90 -15.88 19.82
CA ASP A 318 14.16 -16.16 20.52
C ASP A 318 15.39 -16.10 19.60
N ARG A 319 15.22 -16.24 18.27
CA ARG A 319 16.31 -16.12 17.30
C ARG A 319 16.63 -14.67 16.97
N ARG A 320 15.67 -13.75 17.21
CA ARG A 320 15.80 -12.31 16.93
C ARG A 320 15.49 -11.48 18.18
N PRO A 321 16.17 -11.71 19.32
CA PRO A 321 15.82 -11.11 20.61
C PRO A 321 15.99 -9.58 20.64
N TRP A 322 16.79 -9.03 19.72
CA TRP A 322 16.94 -7.58 19.59
C TRP A 322 15.64 -6.88 19.23
N ILE A 323 14.72 -7.52 18.50
CA ILE A 323 13.46 -6.89 18.08
C ILE A 323 12.65 -6.46 19.30
N ARG A 324 12.45 -7.37 20.26
CA ARG A 324 11.78 -7.05 21.54
C ARG A 324 12.51 -5.97 22.32
N LYS A 325 13.83 -6.08 22.39
CA LYS A 325 14.66 -5.14 23.17
C LYS A 325 14.59 -3.72 22.60
N GLU A 326 14.71 -3.59 21.29
CA GLU A 326 14.64 -2.32 20.58
C GLU A 326 13.23 -1.74 20.59
N GLU A 327 12.20 -2.56 20.34
CA GLU A 327 10.79 -2.16 20.41
C GLU A 327 10.43 -1.60 21.79
N LYS A 328 10.80 -2.33 22.85
CA LYS A 328 10.59 -1.87 24.23
C LYS A 328 11.30 -0.54 24.47
N ALA A 329 12.54 -0.40 24.02
CA ALA A 329 13.31 0.83 24.18
C ALA A 329 12.70 2.02 23.40
N PHE A 330 12.19 1.78 22.18
CA PHE A 330 11.48 2.75 21.36
C PHE A 330 10.24 3.27 22.09
N CYS A 331 9.36 2.37 22.53
CA CYS A 331 8.13 2.70 23.25
C CYS A 331 8.43 3.41 24.58
N ASP A 332 9.35 2.89 25.39
CA ASP A 332 9.68 3.47 26.70
C ASP A 332 10.32 4.86 26.58
N LEU A 333 11.11 5.10 25.53
CA LEU A 333 11.71 6.41 25.32
C LEU A 333 10.66 7.43 24.84
N LEU A 334 9.79 7.06 23.90
CA LEU A 334 8.72 7.95 23.42
C LEU A 334 7.74 8.33 24.53
N ARG A 335 7.34 7.38 25.39
CA ARG A 335 6.51 7.68 26.56
C ARG A 335 7.19 8.65 27.53
N ARG A 336 8.49 8.46 27.81
CA ARG A 336 9.27 9.37 28.67
C ARG A 336 9.45 10.77 28.09
N LEU A 337 9.40 10.89 26.76
CA LEU A 337 9.44 12.16 26.05
C LEU A 337 8.05 12.82 25.93
N ASN A 338 6.99 12.17 26.43
CA ASN A 338 5.59 12.58 26.32
C ASN A 338 5.09 12.63 24.86
N ALA A 339 5.58 11.73 24.01
CA ALA A 339 5.02 11.55 22.67
C ALA A 339 3.61 10.95 22.74
N PRO A 340 2.71 11.30 21.80
CA PRO A 340 1.41 10.66 21.66
C PRO A 340 1.60 9.24 21.08
N ILE A 341 1.84 8.26 21.94
CA ILE A 341 2.10 6.87 21.56
C ILE A 341 1.09 5.89 22.14
N GLU A 342 0.46 5.10 21.28
CA GLU A 342 -0.31 3.91 21.63
C GLU A 342 0.51 2.64 21.30
N ARG A 343 0.48 1.66 22.19
CA ARG A 343 1.10 0.35 21.96
C ARG A 343 0.11 -0.77 22.27
N THR A 344 -0.12 -1.62 21.28
CA THR A 344 -1.03 -2.76 21.38
C THR A 344 -0.31 -4.06 21.05
N PHE A 345 -0.34 -5.01 21.99
CA PHE A 345 0.23 -6.35 21.82
C PHE A 345 -0.88 -7.33 21.46
N HIS A 346 -0.89 -7.79 20.22
CA HIS A 346 -1.92 -8.67 19.71
C HIS A 346 -1.56 -10.14 19.92
N PHE A 347 -2.58 -10.97 20.14
CA PHE A 347 -2.44 -12.43 20.14
C PHE A 347 -1.45 -12.99 21.18
N GLU A 348 -1.30 -12.36 22.35
CA GLU A 348 -0.29 -12.71 23.36
C GLU A 348 -0.26 -14.20 23.75
N ASN A 349 -1.44 -14.84 23.76
CA ASN A 349 -1.63 -16.24 24.13
C ASN A 349 -1.60 -17.22 22.94
N GLN A 350 -1.25 -16.76 21.75
CA GLN A 350 -1.17 -17.59 20.54
C GLN A 350 0.28 -17.91 20.19
N LEU A 351 0.47 -19.02 19.47
CA LEU A 351 1.79 -19.40 18.98
C LEU A 351 2.33 -18.34 17.99
N PRO A 352 3.63 -18.01 18.08
CA PRO A 352 4.28 -17.08 17.16
C PRO A 352 4.35 -17.70 15.76
N THR A 353 3.42 -17.32 14.89
CA THR A 353 3.35 -17.83 13.51
C THR A 353 3.34 -16.70 12.49
N LEU A 354 3.78 -17.02 11.27
CA LEU A 354 3.67 -16.09 10.16
C LEU A 354 2.20 -15.74 9.86
N LEU A 355 1.25 -16.61 10.20
CA LEU A 355 -0.18 -16.29 10.11
C LEU A 355 -0.56 -15.17 11.08
N THR A 356 -0.26 -15.32 12.39
CA THR A 356 -0.56 -14.28 13.39
C THR A 356 0.09 -12.94 13.08
N HIS A 357 1.29 -12.98 12.47
CA HIS A 357 1.98 -11.79 11.95
C HIS A 357 1.11 -11.03 10.95
N PHE A 358 0.54 -11.70 9.94
CA PHE A 358 -0.35 -11.03 8.99
C PHE A 358 -1.72 -10.68 9.57
N GLU A 359 -2.26 -11.48 10.49
CA GLU A 359 -3.57 -11.24 11.10
C GLU A 359 -3.65 -9.90 11.84
N VAL A 360 -2.51 -9.26 12.16
CA VAL A 360 -2.48 -7.89 12.68
C VAL A 360 -3.29 -6.92 11.81
N HIS A 361 -3.29 -7.11 10.48
CA HIS A 361 -4.06 -6.28 9.54
C HIS A 361 -5.57 -6.35 9.73
N ASN A 362 -6.08 -7.45 10.29
CA ASN A 362 -7.50 -7.60 10.55
C ASN A 362 -7.90 -6.91 11.86
N VAL A 363 -6.98 -6.79 12.83
CA VAL A 363 -7.30 -6.38 14.20
C VAL A 363 -6.82 -4.98 14.57
N PHE A 364 -5.79 -4.41 13.93
CA PHE A 364 -5.38 -3.03 14.22
C PHE A 364 -6.51 -2.06 13.85
N ARG A 365 -6.84 -1.10 14.72
CA ARG A 365 -7.94 -0.15 14.54
C ARG A 365 -7.37 1.27 14.51
N PRO A 366 -7.81 2.15 13.61
CA PRO A 366 -7.51 3.57 13.74
C PRO A 366 -8.36 4.18 14.87
N GLU A 367 -7.83 5.20 15.55
CA GLU A 367 -8.48 5.86 16.69
C GLU A 367 -9.89 6.43 16.39
N CYS A 368 -10.27 6.60 15.12
CA CYS A 368 -11.62 7.01 14.72
C CYS A 368 -12.72 5.96 14.99
N GLU A 369 -12.38 4.74 15.42
CA GLU A 369 -13.33 3.67 15.78
C GLU A 369 -13.37 3.39 17.29
N ASN A 370 -13.21 4.40 18.15
CA ASN A 370 -13.65 4.27 19.55
C ASN A 370 -15.19 4.27 19.58
N ASP A 371 -15.77 3.11 19.29
CA ASP A 371 -17.15 2.79 19.64
C ASP A 371 -17.31 2.99 21.15
N ASP A 372 -18.29 3.82 21.53
CA ASP A 372 -18.88 3.95 22.86
C ASP A 372 -19.38 2.58 23.37
N SER A 373 -18.45 1.73 23.79
CA SER A 373 -18.76 0.54 24.57
C SER A 373 -18.15 0.71 25.96
N PRO A 374 -18.97 0.65 27.03
CA PRO A 374 -18.50 0.94 28.37
C PRO A 374 -17.49 -0.14 28.79
N SER A 375 -16.30 0.29 29.17
CA SER A 375 -15.32 -0.57 29.82
C SER A 375 -15.97 -1.17 31.07
N ALA A 376 -16.13 -2.49 31.07
CA ALA A 376 -16.50 -3.22 32.26
C ALA A 376 -15.32 -3.10 33.24
N SER A 377 -15.43 -2.15 34.17
CA SER A 377 -14.57 -2.08 35.35
C SER A 377 -14.73 -3.39 36.13
N ALA A 378 -13.69 -4.20 36.13
CA ALA A 378 -13.55 -5.29 37.07
C ALA A 378 -13.38 -4.67 38.47
N THR A 379 -14.42 -4.78 39.29
CA THR A 379 -14.34 -4.60 40.73
C THR A 379 -13.48 -5.73 41.31
N GLU A 380 -12.36 -5.35 41.93
CA GLU A 380 -11.63 -6.19 42.87
C GLU A 380 -12.51 -6.43 44.11
N THR A 381 -12.62 -7.70 44.50
CA THR A 381 -12.90 -8.15 45.87
C THR A 381 -11.96 -9.29 46.19
#